data_AF-A0AAQ4E2X1-F1
#
_entry.id   AF-A0AAQ4E2X1-F1
#
_cell.length_a   1.000
_cell.length_b   1.000
_cell.length_c   1.000
_cell.angle_alpha   90.00
_cell.angle_beta   90.00
_cell.angle_gamma   90.00
#
_symmetry.space_group_name_H-M   'P 1'
#
loop_
_entity.id
_entity.type
_entity.pdbx_description
1 polymer ?
#
loop_
_entity_poly.entity_id
_entity_poly.type
_entity_poly.pdbx_seq_one_letter_code
_entity_poly.pdbx_strand_id
1 'polypeptide(L)' 'MKNCVAKNYSWIGNKGKDKFSILNVTPLIVLAARSNMRYAATVDDVQNVIKKWLQHAPCQLKQQQERLAT' A
#
# COMPACT_ATOMS: atom_id res chain seq x y z
N MET A 1 -1.14 -4.82 17.51
CA MET A 1 -0.15 -3.99 16.79
C MET A 1 -0.51 -3.93 15.31
N LYS A 2 -0.96 -2.78 14.80
CA LYS A 2 -0.95 -2.55 13.34
C LYS A 2 0.45 -2.10 12.98
N ASN A 3 1.24 -3.01 12.43
CA ASN A 3 2.57 -2.71 11.90
C ASN A 3 2.38 -1.82 10.67
N CYS A 4 2.45 -0.50 10.85
CA CYS A 4 2.27 0.46 9.76
C CYS A 4 3.54 0.57 8.91
N VAL A 5 4.01 -0.56 8.41
CA VAL A 5 5.18 -0.74 7.54
C VAL A 5 5.09 0.22 6.35
N ALA A 6 3.90 0.39 5.79
CA ALA A 6 3.61 1.32 4.69
C ALA A 6 4.07 2.77 4.90
N LYS A 7 4.18 3.25 6.15
CA LYS A 7 4.65 4.62 6.43
C LYS A 7 6.10 4.83 5.98
N ASN A 8 6.90 3.77 6.00
CA ASN A 8 8.32 3.76 5.68
C ASN A 8 8.56 3.64 4.17
N TYR A 9 7.51 3.38 3.37
CA TYR A 9 7.64 3.18 1.93
C TYR A 9 6.92 4.27 1.14
N SER A 10 7.42 4.53 -0.06
CA SER A 10 6.66 5.18 -1.12
C SER A 10 6.89 4.44 -2.44
N TRP A 11 6.05 4.71 -3.44
CA TRP A 11 6.15 3.98 -4.71
C TRP A 11 7.53 4.10 -5.37
N ILE A 12 8.10 5.30 -5.37
CA ILE A 12 9.39 5.63 -5.99
C ILE A 12 10.55 5.78 -4.98
N GLY A 13 10.27 5.82 -3.66
CA GLY A 13 11.26 6.11 -2.62
C GLY A 13 11.53 7.62 -2.48
N ASN A 14 10.57 8.36 -1.91
CA ASN A 14 10.61 9.83 -1.80
C ASN A 14 10.62 10.25 -0.33
N LYS A 15 11.28 11.36 0.00
CA LYS A 15 11.36 11.95 1.35
C LYS A 15 11.89 10.97 2.41
N GLY A 16 12.98 10.27 2.10
CA GLY A 16 13.63 9.32 3.03
C GLY A 16 12.87 8.00 3.24
N LYS A 17 11.86 7.72 2.40
CA LYS A 17 11.13 6.44 2.40
C LYS A 17 11.75 5.46 1.42
N ASP A 18 11.69 4.19 1.75
CA ASP A 18 12.12 3.10 0.88
C ASP A 18 11.22 2.96 -0.35
N LYS A 19 11.78 2.47 -1.45
CA LYS A 19 11.06 2.27 -2.70
C LYS A 19 10.27 0.96 -2.65
N PHE A 20 8.95 1.06 -2.56
CA PHE A 20 8.05 -0.10 -2.50
C PHE A 20 8.14 -0.99 -3.75
N SER A 21 8.32 -0.38 -4.93
CA SER A 21 8.38 -1.11 -6.19
C SER A 21 9.56 -2.09 -6.30
N ILE A 22 10.60 -1.94 -5.46
CA ILE A 22 11.74 -2.88 -5.40
C ILE A 22 11.33 -4.23 -4.79
N LEU A 23 10.29 -4.27 -3.94
CA LEU A 23 9.85 -5.50 -3.29
C LEU A 23 9.30 -6.53 -4.28
N ASN A 24 9.03 -6.12 -5.52
CA ASN A 24 8.54 -6.98 -6.61
C ASN A 24 7.31 -7.83 -6.23
N VAL A 25 6.47 -7.32 -5.32
CA VAL A 25 5.25 -8.00 -4.83
C VAL A 25 4.03 -7.73 -5.71
N THR A 26 4.06 -6.70 -6.56
CA THR A 26 2.95 -6.32 -7.44
C THR A 26 2.45 -7.49 -8.32
N PRO A 27 3.32 -8.29 -8.96
CA PRO A 27 2.88 -9.44 -9.77
C PRO A 27 2.13 -10.49 -8.95
N LEU A 28 2.56 -10.76 -7.72
CA LEU A 28 1.90 -11.70 -6.81
C LEU A 28 0.51 -11.20 -6.39
N ILE A 29 0.39 -9.90 -6.11
CA ILE A 29 -0.89 -9.28 -5.76
C ILE A 29 -1.85 -9.32 -6.96
N VAL A 30 -1.36 -9.05 -8.17
CA VAL A 30 -2.16 -9.16 -9.40
C VAL A 30 -2.62 -10.60 -9.63
N LEU A 31 -1.75 -11.58 -9.44
CA LEU A 31 -2.09 -12.99 -9.56
C LEU A 31 -3.20 -13.38 -8.58
N ALA A 32 -3.07 -12.97 -7.31
CA ALA A 32 -4.07 -13.21 -6.28
C ALA A 32 -5.40 -12.46 -6.54
N ALA A 33 -5.34 -11.23 -7.06
CA ALA A 33 -6.54 -10.48 -7.42
C ALA A 33 -7.31 -11.17 -8.57
N ARG A 34 -6.58 -11.75 -9.53
CA ARG A 34 -7.14 -12.48 -10.68
C ARG A 34 -7.55 -13.92 -10.39
N SER A 35 -7.06 -14.51 -9.29
CA SER A 35 -7.45 -15.88 -8.93
C SER A 35 -8.95 -15.97 -8.59
N ASN A 36 -9.58 -14.84 -8.29
CA ASN A 36 -11.02 -14.72 -8.28
C ASN A 36 -11.52 -14.25 -9.67
N MET A 37 -12.09 -15.19 -10.43
CA MET A 37 -12.55 -14.97 -11.81
C MET A 37 -13.60 -13.86 -11.97
N ARG A 38 -14.21 -13.37 -10.88
CA ARG A 38 -15.14 -12.24 -10.91
C ARG A 38 -14.43 -10.90 -11.15
N TYR A 39 -13.12 -10.82 -10.93
CA TYR A 39 -12.37 -9.57 -11.01
C TYR A 39 -11.36 -9.60 -12.14
N ALA A 40 -11.54 -8.72 -13.12
CA ALA A 40 -10.58 -8.47 -14.19
C ALA A 40 -9.58 -7.36 -13.78
N ALA A 41 -8.89 -7.54 -12.65
CA ALA A 41 -7.94 -6.54 -12.17
C ALA A 41 -6.74 -6.43 -13.12
N THR A 42 -6.47 -5.21 -13.60
CA THR A 42 -5.25 -4.91 -14.35
C THR A 42 -4.07 -4.67 -13.42
N VAL A 43 -2.86 -4.70 -13.97
CA VAL A 43 -1.66 -4.34 -13.22
C VAL A 43 -1.77 -2.89 -12.74
N ASP A 44 -2.25 -1.99 -13.59
CA ASP A 44 -2.45 -0.58 -13.29
C ASP A 44 -3.44 -0.35 -12.14
N ASP A 45 -4.55 -1.10 -12.10
CA ASP A 45 -5.52 -1.01 -10.99
C ASP A 45 -4.84 -1.29 -9.66
N VAL A 46 -4.10 -2.40 -9.59
CA VAL A 46 -3.38 -2.81 -8.39
C VAL A 46 -2.31 -1.79 -8.01
N GLN A 47 -1.51 -1.31 -8.98
CA GLN A 47 -0.52 -0.29 -8.70
C GLN A 47 -1.13 1.01 -8.18
N ASN A 48 -2.26 1.44 -8.75
CA ASN A 48 -2.95 2.67 -8.34
C ASN A 48 -3.49 2.55 -6.91
N VAL A 49 -4.06 1.40 -6.55
CA VAL A 49 -4.50 1.13 -5.17
C VAL A 49 -3.32 1.16 -4.20
N ILE A 50 -2.21 0.49 -4.54
CA ILE A 50 -1.00 0.48 -3.70
C ILE A 50 -0.45 1.91 -3.53
N LYS A 51 -0.34 2.69 -4.60
CA LYS A 51 0.13 4.09 -4.55
C LYS A 51 -0.73 4.94 -3.62
N LYS A 52 -2.06 4.86 -3.75
CA LYS A 52 -3.02 5.56 -2.87
C LYS A 52 -2.85 5.11 -1.42
N TRP A 53 -2.75 3.81 -1.17
CA TRP A 53 -2.53 3.27 0.17
C TRP A 53 -1.24 3.81 0.82
N LEU A 54 -0.12 3.78 0.09
CA LEU A 54 1.17 4.31 0.58
C LEU A 54 1.12 5.83 0.83
N GLN A 55 0.38 6.57 0.01
CA GLN A 55 0.20 8.01 0.17
C GLN A 55 -0.59 8.35 1.45
N HIS A 56 -1.65 7.60 1.74
CA HIS A 56 -2.51 7.85 2.89
C HIS A 56 -2.03 7.18 4.19
N ALA A 57 -1.08 6.24 4.14
CA ALA A 57 -0.58 5.52 5.30
C ALA A 57 -0.15 6.42 6.49
N PRO A 58 0.56 7.55 6.30
CA PRO A 58 0.90 8.45 7.40
C PRO A 58 -0.33 9.12 8.04
N CYS A 59 -1.32 9.51 7.23
CA CYS A 59 -2.55 10.16 7.71
C CYS A 59 -3.43 9.17 8.49
N GLN A 60 -3.57 7.94 8.00
CA GLN A 60 -4.32 6.88 8.67
C GLN A 60 -3.72 6.50 10.03
N LEU A 61 -2.38 6.56 10.15
CA LEU A 61 -1.67 6.38 11.41
C LEU A 61 -2.04 7.45 12.43
N LYS A 62 -1.98 8.72 12.03
CA LYS A 62 -2.27 9.85 12.91
C LYS A 62 -3.71 9.80 13.44
N GLN A 63 -4.68 9.57 12.56
CA GLN A 63 -6.09 9.41 12.94
C GLN A 63 -6.36 8.18 13.81
N GLN A 64 -5.53 7.14 13.75
CA GLN A 64 -5.64 6.00 14.65
C GLN A 64 -5.05 6.31 16.03
N GLN A 65 -3.91 7.01 16.09
CA GLN A 65 -3.32 7.45 17.36
C GLN A 65 -4.24 8.40 18.12
N GLU A 66 -4.87 9.36 17.42
CA GLU A 66 -5.85 10.29 18.02
C GLU A 66 -7.08 9.54 18.58
N ARG A 67 -7.56 8.50 17.88
CA ARG A 67 -8.70 7.67 18.34
C ARG A 67 -8.39 6.76 19.52
N LEU A 68 -7.13 6.37 19.70
CA LEU A 68 -6.70 5.53 20.81
C LEU A 68 -6.32 6.34 22.05
N ALA A 69 -6.18 7.66 21.91
CA ALA A 69 -5.88 8.58 23.00
C ALA A 69 -7.13 9.20 23.65
N THR A 70 -8.33 8.84 23.17
CA THR A 70 -9.64 9.25 23.70
C THR A 70 -10.33 8.04 24.33
#